data_AF-A0A931FC99-F1
#
_entry.id   AF-A0A931FC99-F1
#
_cell.length_a   1.000
_cell.length_b   1.000
_cell.length_c   1.000
_cell.angle_alpha   90.00
_cell.angle_beta   90.00
_cell.angle_gamma   90.00
#
_symmetry.space_group_name_H-M   'P 1'
#
loop_
_entity.id
_entity.type
_entity.pdbx_description
1 polymer ?
#
loop_
_entity_poly.entity_id
_entity_poly.type
_entity_poly.pdbx_seq_one_letter_code
_entity_poly.pdbx_strand_id
1 'polypeptide(L)' 'MTQEQVAKQIFVSQKSVSNWETQKTYPDIESLIRLAHLYDLSLDHLLLEGSDIVKDKYNEETIYITVNY' A
#
# COMPACT_ATOMS: atom_id res chain seq x y z
N MET A 1 1.19 -17.60 4.81
CA MET A 1 -0.27 -17.39 4.88
C MET A 1 -0.87 -17.74 3.53
N THR A 2 -2.00 -18.45 3.46
CA THR A 2 -2.68 -18.81 2.20
C THR A 2 -3.71 -17.75 1.78
N GLN A 3 -4.11 -17.72 0.49
CA GLN A 3 -5.17 -16.81 0.00
C GLN A 3 -6.49 -16.97 0.78
N GLU A 4 -6.84 -18.20 1.17
CA GLU A 4 -8.04 -18.48 1.96
C GLU A 4 -7.93 -17.88 3.36
N GLN A 5 -6.75 -17.98 3.99
CA GLN A 5 -6.48 -17.40 5.30
C GLN A 5 -6.52 -15.87 5.27
N VAL A 6 -5.98 -15.23 4.22
CA VAL A 6 -6.06 -13.77 4.04
C VAL A 6 -7.51 -13.35 3.87
N ALA A 7 -8.22 -13.98 2.94
CA ALA A 7 -9.59 -13.66 2.61
C ALA A 7 -10.51 -13.74 3.84
N LYS A 8 -10.32 -14.79 4.66
CA LYS A 8 -11.04 -14.96 5.92
C LYS A 8 -10.74 -13.85 6.94
N GLN A 9 -9.49 -13.42 7.06
CA GLN A 9 -9.08 -12.39 8.03
C GLN A 9 -9.55 -10.98 7.64
N ILE A 10 -9.66 -10.69 6.35
CA ILE A 10 -10.14 -9.38 5.86
C ILE A 10 -11.60 -9.42 5.37
N PHE A 11 -12.31 -10.52 5.62
CA PHE A 11 -13.74 -10.69 5.35
C PHE A 11 -14.14 -10.53 3.88
N VAL A 12 -13.31 -11.05 2.97
CA VAL A 12 -13.60 -11.12 1.53
C VAL A 12 -13.57 -12.55 1.02
N SER A 13 -13.94 -12.76 -0.24
CA SER A 13 -13.83 -14.07 -0.86
C SER A 13 -12.38 -14.39 -1.25
N GLN A 14 -11.97 -15.66 -1.18
CA GLN A 14 -10.68 -16.11 -1.72
C GLN A 14 -10.52 -15.70 -3.19
N LYS A 15 -11.62 -15.72 -3.96
CA LYS A 15 -11.64 -15.29 -5.35
C LYS A 15 -11.32 -13.81 -5.51
N SER A 16 -11.73 -12.94 -4.57
CA SER A 16 -11.37 -11.53 -4.54
C SER A 16 -9.85 -11.37 -4.41
N VAL A 17 -9.24 -12.07 -3.44
CA VAL A 17 -7.79 -12.06 -3.23
C VAL A 17 -7.06 -12.57 -4.49
N SER A 18 -7.50 -13.68 -5.07
CA SER A 18 -6.92 -14.21 -6.31
C SER A 18 -7.07 -13.24 -7.50
N ASN A 19 -8.19 -12.53 -7.61
CA ASN A 19 -8.37 -11.52 -8.65
C ASN A 19 -7.45 -10.31 -8.45
N TRP A 20 -7.17 -9.91 -7.20
CA TRP A 20 -6.22 -8.83 -6.90
C TRP A 20 -4.79 -9.21 -7.24
N GLU A 21 -4.35 -10.40 -6.84
CA GLU A 21 -3.01 -10.90 -7.16
C GLU A 21 -2.78 -11.09 -8.66
N THR A 22 -3.85 -11.36 -9.42
CA THR A 22 -3.81 -11.52 -10.88
C THR A 22 -4.23 -10.25 -11.64
N GLN A 23 -4.32 -9.10 -10.96
CA GLN A 23 -4.63 -7.78 -11.54
C GLN A 23 -5.96 -7.69 -12.31
N LYS A 24 -6.90 -8.60 -12.05
CA LYS A 24 -8.24 -8.58 -12.67
C LYS A 24 -9.14 -7.52 -12.07
N THR A 25 -8.97 -7.27 -10.79
CA THR A 25 -9.67 -6.23 -10.02
C THR A 25 -8.71 -5.65 -9.00
N TYR A 26 -9.06 -4.52 -8.39
CA TYR A 26 -8.31 -3.94 -7.28
C TYR A 26 -9.12 -4.05 -5.98
N PRO A 27 -8.46 -4.12 -4.81
CA PRO A 27 -9.14 -4.00 -3.53
C PRO A 27 -9.75 -2.60 -3.37
N ASP A 28 -10.88 -2.51 -2.66
CA ASP A 28 -11.43 -1.21 -2.24
C ASP A 28 -10.67 -0.63 -1.04
N ILE A 29 -11.00 0.61 -0.67
CA ILE A 29 -10.34 1.31 0.45
C ILE A 29 -10.43 0.53 1.76
N GLU A 30 -11.58 -0.08 2.04
CA GLU A 30 -11.78 -0.85 3.26
C GLU A 30 -10.90 -2.10 3.29
N SER A 31 -10.82 -2.82 2.17
CA SER A 31 -9.96 -3.98 1.99
C SER A 31 -8.48 -3.59 2.13
N LEU A 32 -8.07 -2.44 1.60
CA LEU A 32 -6.71 -1.92 1.74
C LEU A 32 -6.36 -1.61 3.21
N ILE A 33 -7.26 -0.99 3.97
CA ILE A 33 -7.05 -0.73 5.41
C ILE A 33 -6.91 -2.05 6.18
N ARG A 34 -7.75 -3.04 5.86
CA ARG A 34 -7.68 -4.37 6.49
C ARG A 34 -6.38 -5.10 6.15
N LEU A 35 -5.92 -5.01 4.90
CA LEU A 35 -4.63 -5.55 4.46
C LEU A 35 -3.46 -4.85 5.17
N ALA A 36 -3.50 -3.52 5.27
CA ALA A 36 -2.51 -2.73 5.99
C ALA A 36 -2.36 -3.21 7.44
N HIS A 37 -3.48 -3.37 8.15
CA HIS A 37 -3.46 -3.91 9.52
C HIS A 37 -3.01 -5.38 9.59
N LEU A 38 -3.44 -6.22 8.64
CA LEU A 38 -3.10 -7.65 8.64
C LEU A 38 -1.60 -7.90 8.47
N TYR A 39 -0.94 -7.09 7.63
CA TYR A 39 0.47 -7.24 7.31
C TYR A 39 1.38 -6.28 8.08
N ASP A 40 0.82 -5.43 8.95
CA ASP A 40 1.53 -4.37 9.67
C ASP A 40 2.28 -3.42 8.70
N LEU A 41 1.57 -2.97 7.66
CA LEU A 41 2.07 -2.09 6.61
C LEU A 41 1.31 -0.77 6.63
N SER A 42 1.98 0.32 6.24
CA SER A 42 1.28 1.58 5.98
C SER A 42 0.49 1.50 4.66
N LEU A 43 -0.60 2.25 4.55
CA LEU A 43 -1.33 2.38 3.29
C LEU A 43 -0.45 2.96 2.18
N ASP A 44 0.48 3.84 2.53
CA ASP A 44 1.49 4.36 1.61
C ASP A 44 2.35 3.23 1.03
N HIS A 45 2.72 2.24 1.83
CA HIS A 45 3.47 1.10 1.29
C HIS A 45 2.62 0.28 0.30
N LEU A 46 1.33 0.03 0.61
CA LEU A 46 0.43 -0.73 -0.27
C LEU A 46 0.06 -0.01 -1.57
N LEU A 47 -0.03 1.32 -1.54
CA LEU A 47 -0.49 2.13 -2.67
C LEU A 47 0.66 2.61 -3.55
N LEU A 48 1.84 2.82 -2.96
CA LEU A 48 2.92 3.57 -3.60
C LEU A 48 4.05 2.67 -4.09
N GLU A 49 4.19 1.44 -3.57
CA GLU A 49 5.11 0.44 -4.14
C GLU A 49 4.76 0.17 -5.61
N GLY A 50 5.72 0.39 -6.51
CA GLY A 50 5.55 0.19 -7.95
C GLY A 50 4.80 1.31 -8.68
N SER A 51 4.36 2.35 -7.97
CA SER A 51 3.72 3.53 -8.58
C SER A 51 4.76 4.61 -8.87
N ASP A 52 4.83 5.12 -10.10
CA ASP A 52 5.65 6.30 -10.44
C ASP A 52 5.10 7.61 -9.84
N ILE A 53 3.93 7.53 -9.19
CA ILE A 53 3.10 8.67 -8.75
C ILE A 53 3.73 9.40 -7.54
N VAL A 54 4.67 8.77 -6.82
CA VAL A 54 5.23 9.29 -5.56
C VAL A 54 6.73 9.59 -5.65
N LYS A 55 7.30 9.59 -6.85
CA LYS A 55 8.72 9.97 -7.01
C LYS A 55 8.99 11.43 -6.62
N ASP A 56 7.95 12.25 -6.47
CA ASP A 56 8.05 13.68 -6.13
C ASP A 56 7.88 14.04 -4.65
N LYS A 57 7.75 13.09 -3.71
CA LYS A 57 7.62 13.43 -2.28
C LYS A 57 8.93 13.51 -1.49
N TYR A 58 10.07 13.15 -2.08
CA TYR A 58 11.37 13.13 -1.40
C TYR A 58 12.43 14.08 -2.00
N ASN A 59 12.01 15.02 -2.85
CA ASN A 59 12.83 16.13 -3.32
C ASN A 59 12.68 17.37 -2.40
N GLU A 60 12.65 17.17 -1.09
CA GLU A 60 12.85 18.27 -0.16
C GLU A 60 14.32 18.69 -0.26
N GLU A 61 14.57 19.77 -1.00
CA GLU A 61 15.84 20.50 -0.98
C GLU A 61 16.25 20.71 0.48
N THR A 62 17.33 20.07 0.92
CA THR A 62 18.06 20.56 2.09
C THR A 62 18.71 21.88 1.68
N ILE A 63 17.96 22.98 1.75
CA ILE A 63 18.51 24.32 1.66
C ILE A 63 19.28 24.54 2.96
N TYR A 64 20.59 24.28 2.94
CA TYR A 64 21.51 24.85 3.91
C TYR A 64 21.48 26.37 3.69
N ILE A 65 20.58 27.06 4.39
CA ILE A 65 20.78 28.48 4.66
C ILE A 65 21.98 28.55 5.60
N THR A 66 23.17 28.64 5.01
CA THR A 66 24.36 29.07 5.73
C THR A 66 24.08 30.48 6.22
N VAL A 67 23.67 30.58 7.49
CA VAL A 67 23.57 31.85 8.19
C VAL A 67 25.02 32.26 8.51
N ASN A 68 25.67 32.91 7.55
CA ASN A 68 26.93 33.60 7.79
C ASN A 68 26.61 34.89 8.55
N TYR A 69 26.78 34.87 9.87
CA TYR A 69 26.98 36.08 10.69
C TYR A 69 28.43 36.52 10.62
#